data_AF-A0A8T3CDM6-F1
#
_entry.id   AF-A0A8T3CDM6-F1
#
_cell.length_a   1.000
_cell.length_b   1.000
_cell.length_c   1.000
_cell.angle_alpha   90.00
_cell.angle_beta   90.00
_cell.angle_gamma   90.00
#
_symmetry.space_group_name_H-M   'P 1'
#
loop_
_entity.id
_entity.type
_entity.pdbx_description
1 polymer ?
#
loop_
_entity_poly.entity_id
_entity_poly.type
_entity_poly.pdbx_seq_one_letter_code
_entity_poly.pdbx_strand_id
1 'polypeptide(L)'
;MEERSITVKTDLNMADWSPVAKVYDPLKAGSIDGTDVEPHDRAVWRAIVARYVPNKGVVGDPDLTLFVARLNPQTTEEKVREIFSKYGDIRRLRLVRDIVTGFSKGYAFIEYKEERAVTACAPRR
;
A
#
# COMPACT_ATOMS: atom_id res chain seq x y z
N MET A 1 -17.97 -30.87 -52.47
CA MET A 1 -17.06 -29.76 -52.07
C MET A 1 -17.95 -28.73 -51.44
N GLU A 2 -17.97 -28.66 -50.12
CA GLU A 2 -18.85 -27.77 -49.37
C GLU A 2 -17.97 -26.65 -48.79
N GLU A 3 -18.14 -25.43 -49.29
CA GLU A 3 -17.45 -24.26 -48.78
C GLU A 3 -17.99 -23.93 -47.39
N ARG A 4 -17.23 -24.29 -46.35
CA ARG A 4 -17.55 -23.89 -44.98
C ARG A 4 -17.09 -22.44 -44.77
N SER A 5 -18.02 -21.51 -44.97
CA SER A 5 -17.85 -20.12 -44.56
C SER A 5 -17.70 -20.06 -43.04
N ILE A 6 -16.56 -19.55 -42.57
CA ILE A 6 -16.30 -19.34 -41.16
C ILE A 6 -16.93 -17.99 -40.79
N THR A 7 -18.19 -18.00 -40.39
CA THR A 7 -18.83 -16.81 -39.81
C THR A 7 -18.24 -16.59 -38.42
N VAL A 8 -17.21 -15.76 -38.32
CA VAL A 8 -16.74 -15.19 -37.05
C VAL A 8 -17.91 -14.40 -36.46
N LYS A 9 -18.52 -14.91 -35.39
CA LYS A 9 -19.54 -14.20 -34.63
C LYS A 9 -18.90 -12.98 -33.97
N THR A 10 -18.91 -11.85 -34.67
CA THR A 10 -18.66 -10.55 -34.06
C THR A 10 -19.94 -10.10 -33.36
N ASP A 11 -20.25 -10.72 -32.23
CA ASP A 11 -21.29 -10.26 -31.31
C ASP A 11 -20.73 -9.07 -30.49
N LEU A 12 -20.29 -8.01 -31.18
CA LEU A 12 -20.02 -6.71 -30.58
C LEU A 12 -21.20 -5.81 -30.95
N ASN A 13 -22.20 -5.82 -30.08
CA ASN A 13 -23.32 -4.91 -30.16
C ASN A 13 -22.78 -3.47 -30.04
N MET A 14 -22.86 -2.67 -31.10
CA MET A 14 -22.29 -1.32 -31.16
C MET A 14 -22.87 -0.36 -30.10
N ALA A 15 -23.96 -0.74 -29.44
CA ALA A 15 -24.58 -0.01 -28.33
C ALA A 15 -23.77 -0.07 -27.01
N ASP A 16 -22.82 -1.00 -26.89
CA ASP A 16 -22.02 -1.19 -25.67
C ASP A 16 -20.62 -0.56 -25.73
N TRP A 17 -20.26 0.05 -26.87
CA TRP A 17 -19.00 0.75 -27.05
C TRP A 17 -18.97 2.00 -26.17
N SER A 18 -17.94 2.11 -25.34
CA SER A 18 -17.65 3.30 -24.56
C SER A 18 -16.21 3.76 -24.86
N PRO A 19 -15.96 5.08 -24.94
CA PRO A 19 -14.61 5.62 -25.10
C PRO A 19 -13.72 5.36 -23.87
N VAL A 20 -14.31 4.85 -22.79
CA VAL A 20 -13.65 4.49 -21.54
C VAL A 20 -13.76 2.98 -21.33
N ALA A 21 -12.67 2.33 -20.95
CA ALA A 21 -12.67 0.91 -20.61
C ALA A 21 -13.52 0.66 -19.35
N LYS A 22 -14.52 -0.23 -19.45
CA LYS A 22 -15.37 -0.62 -18.30
C LYS A 22 -14.63 -1.53 -17.31
N VAL A 23 -13.64 -2.29 -17.79
CA VAL A 23 -12.81 -3.22 -17.01
C VAL A 23 -11.36 -3.05 -17.43
N TYR A 24 -10.45 -2.97 -16.46
CA TYR A 24 -9.02 -2.83 -16.69
C TYR A 24 -8.29 -4.10 -16.22
N ASP A 25 -7.70 -4.82 -17.17
CA ASP A 25 -6.83 -5.97 -16.88
C ASP A 25 -5.38 -5.55 -17.19
N PRO A 26 -4.53 -5.36 -16.17
CA PRO A 26 -3.19 -4.80 -16.33
C PRO A 26 -2.22 -5.70 -17.11
N LEU A 27 -2.53 -7.00 -17.25
CA LEU A 27 -1.75 -7.92 -18.09
C LEU A 27 -2.20 -7.86 -19.54
N LYS A 28 -3.50 -7.73 -19.80
CA LYS A 28 -4.04 -7.69 -21.17
C LYS A 28 -3.93 -6.31 -21.82
N ALA A 29 -3.85 -5.25 -21.03
CA ALA A 29 -3.73 -3.88 -21.52
C ALA A 29 -2.40 -3.68 -22.26
N GLY A 30 -2.41 -3.86 -23.58
CA GLY A 30 -1.23 -3.71 -24.44
C GLY A 30 -0.49 -5.03 -24.71
N SER A 31 -1.06 -6.18 -24.37
CA SER A 31 -0.58 -7.49 -24.82
C SER A 31 -1.11 -7.76 -26.24
N ILE A 32 -0.23 -8.10 -27.16
CA ILE A 32 -0.59 -8.37 -28.57
C ILE A 32 -0.92 -9.85 -28.77
N ASP A 33 -0.27 -10.76 -28.05
CA ASP A 33 -0.37 -12.21 -28.25
C ASP A 33 -0.95 -12.98 -27.04
N GLY A 34 -1.20 -12.30 -25.93
CA GLY A 34 -1.85 -12.89 -24.75
C GLY A 34 -0.94 -13.83 -23.95
N THR A 35 0.37 -13.77 -24.14
CA THR A 35 1.35 -14.62 -23.43
C THR A 35 2.04 -13.93 -22.24
N ASP A 36 1.77 -12.64 -22.02
CA ASP A 36 2.47 -11.83 -21.02
C ASP A 36 2.09 -12.20 -19.58
N VAL A 37 3.12 -12.31 -18.73
CA VAL A 37 3.00 -12.58 -17.29
C VAL A 37 3.32 -11.35 -16.43
N GLU A 38 3.87 -10.30 -17.05
CA GLU A 38 4.21 -9.05 -16.37
C GLU A 38 3.27 -7.92 -16.81
N PRO A 39 2.74 -7.11 -15.87
CA PRO A 39 1.82 -6.05 -16.21
C PRO A 39 2.52 -4.96 -17.04
N HIS A 40 1.95 -4.65 -18.21
CA HIS A 40 2.49 -3.64 -19.13
C HIS A 40 2.27 -2.20 -18.64
N ASP A 41 1.35 -2.02 -17.69
CA ASP A 41 1.15 -0.75 -17.03
C ASP A 41 2.31 -0.42 -16.10
N ARG A 42 3.07 0.61 -16.49
CA ARG A 42 4.21 1.12 -15.71
C ARG A 42 3.81 1.65 -14.34
N ALA A 43 2.60 2.18 -14.15
CA ALA A 43 2.11 2.63 -12.86
C ALA A 43 1.83 1.43 -11.94
N VAL A 44 1.24 0.36 -12.47
CA VAL A 44 1.00 -0.89 -11.73
C VAL A 44 2.33 -1.53 -11.35
N TRP A 45 3.26 -1.68 -12.30
CA TRP A 45 4.60 -2.20 -12.03
C TRP A 45 5.29 -1.40 -10.93
N ARG A 46 5.31 -0.06 -11.06
CA ARG A 46 5.92 0.84 -10.07
C ARG A 46 5.31 0.68 -8.68
N ALA A 47 3.99 0.51 -8.58
CA ALA A 47 3.33 0.29 -7.30
C ALA A 47 3.71 -1.07 -6.68
N ILE A 48 3.81 -2.12 -7.49
CA ILE A 48 4.21 -3.46 -7.05
C ILE A 48 5.66 -3.48 -6.53
N VAL A 49 6.59 -2.85 -7.27
CA VAL A 49 8.01 -2.85 -6.92
C VAL A 49 8.41 -1.70 -5.98
N ALA A 50 7.47 -0.83 -5.58
CA ALA A 50 7.77 0.30 -4.73
C ALA A 50 8.22 -0.18 -3.34
N ARG A 51 9.49 0.06 -3.01
CA ARG A 51 9.99 -0.07 -1.65
C ARG A 51 9.86 1.26 -0.91
N TYR A 52 9.32 1.24 0.31
CA TYR A 52 9.33 2.42 1.17
C TYR A 52 10.76 2.86 1.44
N VAL A 53 11.06 4.13 1.18
CA VAL A 53 12.33 4.77 1.51
C VAL A 53 12.05 5.82 2.59
N PRO A 54 12.50 5.61 3.84
CA PRO A 54 12.29 6.59 4.89
C PRO A 54 13.05 7.88 4.58
N ASN A 55 12.52 9.00 5.09
CA ASN A 55 13.18 10.29 4.92
C ASN A 55 14.52 10.31 5.69
N LYS A 56 15.55 11.03 5.22
CA LYS A 56 16.93 10.96 5.77
C LYS A 56 17.04 11.22 7.29
N GLY A 57 16.09 11.95 7.88
CA GLY A 57 16.02 12.24 9.32
C GLY A 57 15.27 11.20 10.16
N VAL A 58 14.74 10.15 9.55
CA VAL A 58 14.11 9.02 10.25
C VAL A 58 15.21 8.00 10.54
N VAL A 59 15.44 7.75 11.81
CA VAL A 59 16.48 6.83 12.30
C VAL A 59 15.79 5.62 12.90
N GLY A 60 16.16 4.43 12.43
CA GLY A 60 15.57 3.17 12.86
C GLY A 60 15.49 2.20 11.68
N ASP A 61 15.09 0.97 11.99
CA ASP A 61 14.79 -0.04 10.97
C ASP A 61 13.35 0.20 10.45
N PRO A 62 13.16 0.47 9.13
CA PRO A 62 11.84 0.72 8.58
C PRO A 62 10.90 -0.50 8.66
N ASP A 63 11.44 -1.72 8.65
CA ASP A 63 10.65 -2.95 8.71
C ASP A 63 10.16 -3.23 10.14
N LEU A 64 10.85 -2.68 11.15
CA LEU A 64 10.47 -2.77 12.56
C LEU A 64 9.72 -1.54 13.08
N THR A 65 9.51 -0.54 12.23
CA THR A 65 8.88 0.74 12.60
C THR A 65 7.44 0.83 12.12
N LEU A 66 6.51 0.94 13.05
CA LEU A 66 5.11 1.24 12.79
C LEU A 66 4.86 2.74 12.71
N PHE A 67 4.10 3.13 11.71
CA PHE A 67 3.48 4.44 11.60
C PHE A 67 2.07 4.41 12.18
N VAL A 68 1.81 5.22 13.21
CA VAL A 68 0.51 5.34 13.86
C VAL A 68 -0.03 6.74 13.61
N ALA A 69 -1.18 6.84 12.93
CA ALA A 69 -1.81 8.12 12.58
C ALA A 69 -3.17 8.28 13.25
N ARG A 70 -3.75 9.48 13.13
CA ARG A 70 -5.06 9.87 13.69
C ARG A 70 -5.11 9.74 15.22
N LEU A 71 -3.99 10.00 15.88
CA LEU A 71 -3.95 10.12 17.33
C LEU A 71 -4.67 11.39 17.77
N ASN A 72 -5.37 11.32 18.90
CA ASN A 72 -5.95 12.51 19.53
C ASN A 72 -4.81 13.51 19.87
N PRO A 73 -4.94 14.81 19.58
CA PRO A 73 -3.94 15.83 19.94
C PRO A 73 -3.51 15.82 21.41
N GLN A 74 -4.38 15.39 22.32
CA GLN A 74 -4.11 15.27 23.76
C GLN A 74 -3.35 13.98 24.14
N THR A 75 -3.12 13.08 23.18
CA THR A 75 -2.42 11.81 23.43
C THR A 75 -0.96 12.08 23.78
N THR A 76 -0.51 11.55 24.91
CA THR A 76 0.88 11.65 25.33
C THR A 76 1.69 10.42 24.91
N GLU A 77 3.00 10.55 24.89
CA GLU A 77 3.90 9.46 24.51
C GLU A 77 3.79 8.27 25.47
N GLU A 78 3.55 8.53 26.75
CA GLU A 78 3.39 7.49 27.78
C GLU A 78 2.14 6.65 27.50
N LYS A 79 1.04 7.28 27.07
CA LYS A 79 -0.20 6.56 26.75
C LYS A 79 -0.04 5.68 25.52
N VAL A 80 0.66 6.17 24.50
CA VAL A 80 1.00 5.36 23.34
C VAL A 80 1.88 4.19 23.79
N ARG A 81 2.92 4.44 24.57
CA ARG A 81 3.81 3.38 25.07
C ARG A 81 3.05 2.30 25.82
N GLU A 82 2.18 2.68 26.75
CA GLU A 82 1.35 1.76 27.54
C GLU A 82 0.50 0.84 26.64
N ILE A 83 -0.20 1.41 25.66
CA ILE A 83 -1.10 0.66 24.77
C ILE A 83 -0.32 -0.29 23.86
N PHE A 84 0.82 0.15 23.34
CA PHE A 84 1.59 -0.59 22.34
C PHE A 84 2.59 -1.58 22.95
N SER A 85 3.02 -1.38 24.20
CA SER A 85 3.93 -2.31 24.90
C SER A 85 3.33 -3.71 25.11
N LYS A 86 2.00 -3.85 25.03
CA LYS A 86 1.33 -5.16 25.14
C LYS A 86 1.63 -6.11 23.97
N TYR A 87 2.07 -5.58 22.83
CA TYR A 87 2.40 -6.38 21.64
C TYR A 87 3.86 -6.79 21.60
N GLY A 88 4.73 -6.08 22.33
CA GLY A 88 6.15 -6.39 22.46
C GLY A 88 6.99 -5.21 22.95
N ASP A 89 8.28 -5.46 23.11
CA ASP A 89 9.24 -4.47 23.58
C ASP A 89 9.47 -3.34 22.56
N ILE A 90 9.17 -2.12 22.98
CA ILE A 90 9.42 -0.91 22.17
C ILE A 90 10.89 -0.50 22.32
N ARG A 91 11.62 -0.44 21.21
CA ARG A 91 12.98 0.08 21.13
C ARG A 91 12.98 1.61 21.15
N ARG A 92 12.10 2.21 20.35
CA ARG A 92 12.00 3.67 20.23
C ARG A 92 10.55 4.08 20.00
N LEU A 93 10.15 5.18 20.65
CA LEU A 93 8.88 5.83 20.41
C LEU A 93 9.16 7.30 20.09
N ARG A 94 8.49 7.84 19.07
CA ARG A 94 8.54 9.25 18.75
C ARG A 94 7.15 9.75 18.39
N LEU A 95 6.53 10.50 19.32
CA LEU A 95 5.32 11.26 19.04
C LEU A 95 5.69 12.56 18.32
N VAL A 96 5.17 12.78 17.11
CA VAL A 96 5.55 13.97 16.34
C VAL A 96 4.70 15.17 16.76
N ARG A 97 5.39 16.21 17.20
CA ARG A 97 4.82 17.49 17.59
C ARG A 97 5.32 18.60 16.67
N ASP A 98 4.52 19.63 16.56
CA ASP A 98 4.92 20.87 15.91
C ASP A 98 6.03 21.56 16.73
N ILE A 99 7.10 21.98 16.07
CA ILE A 99 8.27 22.57 16.74
C ILE A 99 8.01 23.99 17.26
N VAL A 100 7.05 24.70 16.67
CA VAL A 100 6.72 26.09 17.04
C VAL A 100 5.64 26.09 18.10
N THR A 101 4.55 25.36 17.86
CA THR A 101 3.37 25.40 18.73
C THR A 101 3.39 24.32 19.82
N GLY A 102 4.23 23.30 19.69
CA GLY A 102 4.30 22.16 20.63
C GLY A 102 3.12 21.19 20.51
N PHE A 103 2.11 21.49 19.70
CA PHE A 103 0.93 20.64 19.53
C PHE A 103 1.28 19.33 18.82
N SER A 104 0.63 18.24 19.23
CA SER A 104 0.76 16.95 18.54
C SER A 104 0.20 17.06 17.13
N LYS A 105 0.97 16.59 16.13
CA LYS A 105 0.50 16.47 14.75
C LYS A 105 -0.44 15.27 14.54
N GLY A 106 -0.75 14.54 15.61
CA GLY A 106 -1.67 13.40 15.55
C GLY A 106 -1.07 12.14 14.95
N TYR A 107 0.27 12.01 14.91
CA TYR A 107 0.95 10.79 14.48
C TYR A 107 2.22 10.51 15.27
N ALA A 108 2.58 9.22 15.34
CA ALA A 108 3.74 8.71 16.04
C ALA A 108 4.43 7.61 15.23
N PHE A 109 5.72 7.43 15.51
CA PHE A 109 6.52 6.30 15.04
C PHE A 109 6.90 5.43 16.22
N ILE A 110 6.70 4.11 16.08
CA ILE A 110 7.00 3.12 17.12
C ILE A 110 7.89 2.06 16.50
N GLU A 111 9.12 1.96 16.98
CA GLU A 111 10.08 0.93 16.58
C GLU A 111 10.11 -0.17 17.65
N TYR A 112 9.82 -1.40 17.26
CA TYR A 112 9.95 -2.56 18.15
C TYR A 112 11.35 -3.16 18.08
N LYS A 113 11.69 -3.96 19.09
CA LYS A 113 12.92 -4.78 19.07
C LYS A 113 12.79 -6.02 18.18
N GLU A 114 11.57 -6.53 18.02
CA GLU A 114 11.29 -7.80 17.34
C GLU A 114 10.20 -7.64 16.28
N GLU A 115 10.38 -8.32 15.14
CA GLU A 115 9.41 -8.34 14.03
C GLU A 115 8.06 -8.94 14.46
N ARG A 116 8.07 -9.94 15.35
CA ARG A 116 6.85 -10.57 15.86
C ARG A 116 5.87 -9.56 16.47
N ALA A 117 6.39 -8.53 17.15
CA ALA A 117 5.57 -7.47 17.74
C ALA A 117 4.90 -6.60 16.68
N VAL A 118 5.59 -6.33 15.57
CA VAL A 118 5.07 -5.60 14.41
C VAL A 118 3.92 -6.38 13.77
N THR A 119 4.13 -7.66 13.48
CA THR A 119 3.09 -8.52 12.88
C THR A 119 1.86 -8.67 13.80
N ALA A 120 2.08 -8.80 15.11
CA ALA A 120 1.00 -8.90 16.08
C ALA A 120 0.18 -7.61 16.20
N CYS A 121 0.83 -6.45 16.13
CA CYS A 121 0.19 -5.15 16.24
C CYS A 121 -0.51 -4.72 14.93
N ALA A 122 0.09 -5.02 13.78
CA ALA A 122 -0.39 -4.63 12.47
C ALA A 122 -0.41 -5.86 11.53
N PRO A 123 -1.42 -6.73 11.63
CA PRO A 123 -1.56 -7.85 10.72
C PRO A 123 -1.76 -7.32 9.30
N ARG A 124 -1.02 -7.88 8.33
CA ARG A 124 -1.21 -7.57 6.91
C ARG A 124 -2.63 -7.98 6.52
N ARG A 125 -3.45 -7.00 6.10
CA ARG A 125 -4.80 -7.21 5.56
C ARG A 125 -4.74 -7.67 4.11
#